data_AF-A0A4W6E7R2-F1
#
_entry.id   AF-A0A4W6E7R2-F1
#
_cell.length_a   1.000
_cell.length_b   1.000
_cell.length_c   1.000
_cell.angle_alpha   90.00
_cell.angle_beta   90.00
_cell.angle_gamma   90.00
#
_symmetry.space_group_name_H-M   'P 1'
#
loop_
_entity.id
_entity.type
_entity.pdbx_description
1 polymer ?
#
loop_
_entity_poly.entity_id
_entity_poly.type
_entity_poly.pdbx_seq_one_letter_code
_entity_poly.pdbx_strand_id
1 'polypeptide(L)'
;MGRLETMKYIPGGPLLDITVISGKLDEVYLPHWICTGKQISYDIQKKKKKNVTTLLMFDSMPMKALVLCADDSPTILDKFAVLHMDDCGDVVEKPSEVTPTHVKILQPVFSPRGVLMRVGFPVKINCKVLIYKTNKAFLTLHVYLIPRDPALQQTIKNRALSSGYKSIPKPYPEKSLKMHDRFILTADVDSAEVYPEKLKLIYDSRDPNFYEVFVENPDSNFKLTLKNESGPVWTRAIRRDDYLNTDVSKVAYDTELSRVRFGFAQRVSREVINQLLDDLSEDGVLNDEERESIAQRNNTRADRARCLIETVRRKGCEASRKMISHLQSRDQTLSTELGLLSGRPV
;
A
#
# COMPACT_ATOMS: atom_id res chain seq x y z
N MET A 1 -17.31 -21.85 10.12
CA MET A 1 -18.45 -22.77 10.32
C MET A 1 -18.59 -23.31 11.75
N GLY A 2 -17.52 -23.74 12.44
CA GLY A 2 -17.65 -24.39 13.77
C GLY A 2 -18.37 -23.60 14.87
N ARG A 3 -18.41 -22.26 14.79
CA ARG A 3 -19.13 -21.40 15.75
C ARG A 3 -20.66 -21.35 15.54
N LEU A 4 -21.14 -21.67 14.33
CA LEU A 4 -22.57 -21.75 13.99
C LEU A 4 -23.17 -23.09 14.41
N GLU A 5 -22.38 -24.17 14.31
CA GLU A 5 -22.76 -25.51 14.76
C GLU A 5 -23.03 -25.54 16.28
N THR A 6 -22.26 -24.79 17.08
CA THR A 6 -22.50 -24.63 18.52
C THR A 6 -23.77 -23.86 18.85
N MET A 7 -24.31 -23.09 17.90
CA MET A 7 -25.53 -22.29 18.04
C MET A 7 -26.77 -22.98 17.40
N LYS A 8 -26.64 -24.25 16.97
CA LYS A 8 -27.71 -25.05 16.33
C LYS A 8 -28.26 -24.48 15.01
N TYR A 9 -27.50 -23.64 14.30
CA TYR A 9 -27.91 -23.12 12.99
C TYR A 9 -27.29 -23.94 11.85
N ILE A 10 -28.12 -24.28 10.85
CA ILE A 10 -27.68 -25.00 9.65
C ILE A 10 -27.88 -24.07 8.44
N PRO A 11 -26.93 -23.99 7.48
CA PRO A 11 -27.13 -23.27 6.23
C PRO A 11 -28.34 -23.82 5.46
N GLY A 12 -29.34 -22.97 5.20
CA GLY A 12 -30.58 -23.33 4.49
C GLY A 12 -30.70 -22.75 3.07
N GLY A 13 -29.76 -21.90 2.66
CA GLY A 13 -29.74 -21.24 1.36
C GLY A 13 -28.33 -21.08 0.79
N PRO A 14 -28.20 -20.66 -0.47
CA PRO A 14 -26.90 -20.42 -1.06
C PRO A 14 -26.25 -19.21 -0.39
N LEU A 15 -24.92 -19.14 -0.44
CA LEU A 15 -24.20 -17.93 -0.07
C LEU A 15 -24.45 -16.90 -1.16
N LEU A 16 -25.08 -15.79 -0.81
CA LEU A 16 -25.43 -14.74 -1.77
C LEU A 16 -24.52 -13.55 -1.58
N ASP A 17 -24.00 -13.07 -2.71
CA ASP A 17 -23.32 -11.78 -2.81
C ASP A 17 -24.40 -10.74 -3.13
N ILE A 18 -24.79 -9.96 -2.12
CA ILE A 18 -25.85 -8.96 -2.25
C ILE A 18 -25.21 -7.60 -2.38
N THR A 19 -25.54 -6.91 -3.47
CA THR A 19 -25.08 -5.55 -3.74
C THR A 19 -26.32 -4.70 -4.07
N VAL A 20 -26.58 -3.64 -3.30
CA VAL A 20 -27.73 -2.70 -3.43
C VAL A 20 -27.45 -1.38 -4.17
N ILE A 21 -27.90 -1.32 -5.41
CA ILE A 21 -27.51 -0.37 -6.45
C ILE A 21 -28.32 0.97 -6.37
N SER A 22 -28.43 1.64 -5.22
CA SER A 22 -29.22 2.91 -4.96
C SER A 22 -30.61 2.73 -4.31
N GLY A 23 -31.12 3.81 -3.71
CA GLY A 23 -32.40 3.86 -2.96
C GLY A 23 -32.22 3.69 -1.45
N LYS A 24 -33.24 4.00 -0.64
CA LYS A 24 -33.37 3.35 0.68
C LYS A 24 -33.86 1.94 0.36
N LEU A 25 -33.07 0.94 0.70
CA LEU A 25 -33.51 -0.42 0.53
C LEU A 25 -34.53 -0.68 1.61
N ASP A 26 -35.80 -0.65 1.22
CA ASP A 26 -36.89 -0.88 2.16
C ASP A 26 -37.13 -2.38 2.35
N GLU A 27 -36.88 -3.20 1.32
CA GLU A 27 -37.10 -4.65 1.35
C GLU A 27 -36.06 -5.43 0.50
N VAL A 28 -35.60 -6.61 0.94
CA VAL A 28 -34.72 -7.54 0.18
C VAL A 28 -35.27 -8.94 0.21
N TYR A 29 -35.25 -9.65 -0.92
CA TYR A 29 -35.69 -11.04 -1.05
C TYR A 29 -34.48 -11.95 -1.34
N LEU A 30 -34.15 -12.85 -0.42
CA LEU A 30 -32.99 -13.74 -0.53
C LEU A 30 -33.41 -15.19 -0.74
N PRO A 31 -33.00 -15.84 -1.85
CA PRO A 31 -33.42 -17.20 -2.12
C PRO A 31 -32.95 -18.19 -1.04
N HIS A 32 -33.79 -19.18 -0.78
CA HIS A 32 -33.47 -20.34 0.04
C HIS A 32 -34.29 -21.55 -0.42
N TRP A 33 -33.92 -22.75 0.04
CA TRP A 33 -34.66 -23.97 -0.28
C TRP A 33 -35.29 -24.55 0.99
N ILE A 34 -36.62 -24.54 1.05
CA ILE A 34 -37.36 -25.28 2.09
C ILE A 34 -37.78 -26.62 1.52
N CYS A 35 -37.23 -27.71 2.06
CA CYS A 35 -37.77 -29.03 1.82
C CYS A 35 -38.99 -29.23 2.74
N THR A 36 -40.18 -28.81 2.30
CA THR A 36 -41.44 -29.10 3.02
C THR A 36 -41.93 -30.50 2.66
N GLY A 37 -41.11 -31.51 2.90
CA GLY A 37 -41.43 -32.90 2.62
C GLY A 37 -41.18 -33.76 3.85
N LYS A 38 -42.25 -34.32 4.42
CA LYS A 38 -42.14 -35.45 5.36
C LYS A 38 -41.22 -36.51 4.72
N GLN A 39 -40.14 -36.83 5.43
CA GLN A 39 -39.36 -38.06 5.39
C GLN A 39 -39.36 -38.79 4.03
N ILE A 40 -38.49 -38.35 3.11
CA ILE A 40 -38.15 -39.17 1.93
C ILE A 40 -36.88 -39.93 2.27
N SER A 41 -37.06 -41.20 2.59
CA SER A 41 -36.01 -42.21 2.70
C SER A 41 -35.44 -42.45 1.30
N TYR A 42 -34.12 -42.32 1.13
CA TYR A 42 -33.41 -43.12 0.15
C TYR A 42 -32.20 -43.77 0.80
N ASP A 43 -32.24 -45.09 0.76
CA ASP A 43 -31.21 -46.00 1.22
C ASP A 43 -30.17 -46.13 0.10
N ILE A 44 -28.96 -45.63 0.32
CA ILE A 44 -27.77 -46.07 -0.41
C ILE A 44 -26.89 -46.79 0.60
N GLN A 45 -26.78 -48.10 0.39
CA GLN A 45 -26.11 -49.05 1.24
C GLN A 45 -24.71 -48.58 1.72
N LYS A 46 -24.59 -48.57 3.06
CA LYS A 46 -23.39 -48.64 3.92
C LYS A 46 -22.62 -47.34 4.25
N LYS A 47 -23.07 -46.76 5.38
CA LYS A 47 -22.28 -46.37 6.58
C LYS A 47 -21.35 -45.14 6.51
N LYS A 48 -21.91 -43.95 6.68
CA LYS A 48 -21.88 -43.18 7.96
C LYS A 48 -22.71 -41.90 7.78
N LYS A 49 -23.70 -41.72 8.65
CA LYS A 49 -24.52 -40.50 8.78
C LYS A 49 -23.60 -39.28 8.94
N LYS A 50 -23.58 -38.43 7.92
CA LYS A 50 -23.51 -36.97 7.98
C LYS A 50 -23.90 -36.49 6.58
N ASN A 51 -25.06 -35.86 6.46
CA ASN A 51 -25.47 -35.20 5.24
C ASN A 51 -24.51 -34.02 5.04
N VAL A 52 -23.44 -34.26 4.27
CA VAL A 52 -22.58 -33.21 3.76
C VAL A 52 -23.14 -32.85 2.40
N THR A 53 -23.76 -31.68 2.32
CA THR A 53 -23.97 -31.02 1.04
C THR A 53 -22.97 -29.87 0.99
N THR A 54 -21.84 -30.13 0.34
CA THR A 54 -20.78 -29.15 0.10
C THR A 54 -21.36 -27.95 -0.66
N LEU A 55 -21.25 -26.76 -0.07
CA LEU A 55 -21.54 -25.51 -0.77
C LEU A 55 -20.21 -24.82 -1.09
N LEU A 56 -20.00 -24.50 -2.36
CA LEU A 56 -18.81 -23.82 -2.84
C LEU A 56 -18.76 -22.40 -2.27
N MET A 57 -17.77 -22.12 -1.43
CA MET A 57 -17.44 -20.78 -0.97
C MET A 57 -16.47 -20.14 -1.96
N PHE A 58 -16.88 -19.04 -2.60
CA PHE A 58 -15.94 -18.15 -3.26
C PHE A 58 -15.44 -17.13 -2.24
N ASP A 59 -14.15 -17.21 -1.92
CA ASP A 59 -13.47 -16.30 -0.98
C ASP A 59 -12.89 -15.10 -1.72
N SER A 60 -13.49 -13.93 -1.48
CA SER A 60 -12.89 -12.59 -1.50
C SER A 60 -14.01 -11.54 -1.64
N MET A 61 -14.24 -10.69 -0.61
CA MET A 61 -14.91 -9.35 -0.61
C MET A 61 -16.28 -9.18 0.10
N PRO A 62 -16.64 -7.93 0.53
CA PRO A 62 -17.44 -7.65 1.73
C PRO A 62 -18.93 -7.51 1.41
N MET A 63 -19.63 -8.62 1.56
CA MET A 63 -20.79 -8.83 2.42
C MET A 63 -21.49 -10.07 1.89
N LYS A 64 -21.20 -11.18 2.57
CA LYS A 64 -21.77 -12.48 2.24
C LYS A 64 -23.00 -12.66 3.12
N ALA A 65 -24.17 -12.85 2.51
CA ALA A 65 -25.38 -13.19 3.25
C ALA A 65 -25.62 -14.69 3.18
N LEU A 66 -25.86 -15.29 4.34
CA LEU A 66 -26.24 -16.69 4.45
C LEU A 66 -27.58 -16.82 5.18
N VAL A 67 -28.53 -17.52 4.56
CA VAL A 67 -29.79 -17.88 5.21
C VAL A 67 -29.57 -19.13 6.06
N LEU A 68 -29.85 -19.02 7.35
CA LEU A 68 -29.69 -20.08 8.35
C LEU A 68 -31.06 -20.59 8.79
N CYS A 69 -31.17 -21.89 9.08
CA CYS A 69 -32.35 -22.54 9.65
C CYS A 69 -32.07 -23.10 11.06
N ALA A 70 -33.00 -22.92 11.99
CA ALA A 70 -32.98 -23.49 13.34
C ALA A 70 -34.04 -24.60 13.49
N ASP A 71 -33.67 -25.70 14.15
CA ASP A 71 -34.50 -26.91 14.22
C ASP A 71 -35.67 -26.82 15.24
N ASP A 72 -35.56 -25.96 16.26
CA ASP A 72 -36.35 -26.09 17.50
C ASP A 72 -37.52 -25.08 17.66
N SER A 73 -37.94 -24.35 16.61
CA SER A 73 -38.90 -23.24 16.73
C SER A 73 -40.33 -23.55 16.22
N PRO A 74 -41.42 -23.07 16.89
CA PRO A 74 -42.80 -23.42 16.54
C PRO A 74 -43.36 -22.68 15.32
N THR A 75 -42.82 -21.52 14.93
CA THR A 75 -43.28 -20.75 13.75
C THR A 75 -42.20 -20.71 12.66
N ILE A 76 -42.60 -20.66 11.39
CA ILE A 76 -41.67 -20.71 10.26
C ILE A 76 -40.74 -19.48 10.22
N LEU A 77 -41.20 -18.31 10.66
CA LEU A 77 -40.41 -17.07 10.67
C LEU A 77 -39.24 -17.15 11.64
N ASP A 78 -39.47 -17.71 12.83
CA ASP A 78 -38.46 -17.87 13.88
C ASP A 78 -37.45 -18.99 13.57
N LYS A 79 -37.65 -19.75 12.50
CA LYS A 79 -36.68 -20.75 12.03
C LYS A 79 -35.57 -20.13 11.21
N PHE A 80 -35.76 -18.94 10.63
CA PHE A 80 -34.80 -18.38 9.69
C PHE A 80 -34.08 -17.14 10.24
N ALA A 81 -32.81 -17.01 9.88
CA ALA A 81 -32.01 -15.82 10.14
C ALA A 81 -31.07 -15.54 8.96
N VAL A 82 -30.71 -14.28 8.75
CA VAL A 82 -29.77 -13.84 7.72
C VAL A 82 -28.48 -13.41 8.40
N LEU A 83 -27.40 -14.13 8.14
CA LEU A 83 -26.07 -13.81 8.65
C LEU A 83 -25.34 -12.91 7.66
N HIS A 84 -24.86 -11.76 8.12
CA HIS A 84 -23.95 -10.87 7.41
C HIS A 84 -22.52 -11.17 7.85
N MET A 85 -21.67 -11.56 6.91
CA MET A 85 -20.24 -11.73 7.17
C MET A 85 -19.48 -10.54 6.57
N ASP A 86 -18.99 -9.66 7.44
CA ASP A 86 -18.08 -8.56 7.11
C ASP A 86 -16.82 -8.57 8.01
N ASP A 87 -15.84 -7.72 7.70
CA ASP A 87 -14.56 -7.64 8.42
C ASP A 87 -14.70 -7.04 9.86
N CYS A 88 -15.91 -6.60 10.26
CA CYS A 88 -16.21 -5.93 11.53
C CYS A 88 -17.05 -6.78 12.49
N GLY A 89 -17.62 -7.91 12.04
CA GLY A 89 -18.24 -8.93 12.88
C GLY A 89 -19.49 -9.55 12.27
N ASP A 90 -19.75 -10.80 12.66
CA ASP A 90 -20.93 -11.57 12.27
C ASP A 90 -22.21 -10.93 12.83
N VAL A 91 -22.99 -10.24 12.00
CA VAL A 91 -24.30 -9.67 12.40
C VAL A 91 -25.42 -10.58 11.91
N VAL A 92 -26.32 -10.99 12.80
CA VAL A 92 -27.47 -11.85 12.48
C VAL A 92 -28.74 -11.01 12.50
N GLU A 93 -29.41 -10.89 11.34
CA GLU A 93 -30.66 -10.18 11.16
C GLU A 93 -31.84 -11.16 11.01
N LYS A 94 -32.98 -10.84 11.63
CA LYS A 94 -34.20 -11.66 11.50
C LYS A 94 -34.98 -11.26 10.23
N PRO A 95 -35.44 -12.22 9.41
CA PRO A 95 -36.29 -11.91 8.27
C PRO A 95 -37.66 -11.41 8.75
N SER A 96 -38.26 -10.51 7.98
CA SER A 96 -39.61 -10.01 8.20
C SER A 96 -40.68 -10.93 7.59
N GLU A 97 -40.30 -11.74 6.60
CA GLU A 97 -41.17 -12.75 5.97
C GLU A 97 -40.34 -13.94 5.47
N VAL A 98 -40.94 -15.13 5.45
CA VAL A 98 -40.35 -16.35 4.87
C VAL A 98 -41.37 -16.97 3.93
N THR A 99 -40.99 -17.09 2.65
CA THR A 99 -41.79 -17.76 1.62
C THR A 99 -41.15 -19.11 1.27
N PRO A 100 -41.73 -19.98 0.42
CA PRO A 100 -41.06 -21.22 0.01
C PRO A 100 -39.76 -21.02 -0.80
N THR A 101 -39.55 -19.83 -1.39
CA THR A 101 -38.43 -19.58 -2.31
C THR A 101 -37.45 -18.52 -1.83
N HIS A 102 -37.90 -17.55 -1.01
CA HIS A 102 -37.10 -16.41 -0.57
C HIS A 102 -37.49 -15.92 0.83
N VAL A 103 -36.52 -15.38 1.58
CA VAL A 103 -36.75 -14.63 2.83
C VAL A 103 -36.73 -13.14 2.56
N LYS A 104 -37.61 -12.39 3.21
CA LYS A 104 -37.74 -10.93 3.08
C LYS A 104 -37.08 -10.22 4.26
N ILE A 105 -36.28 -9.18 4.02
CA ILE A 105 -35.68 -8.31 5.06
C ILE A 105 -36.18 -6.89 4.85
N LEU A 106 -36.76 -6.27 5.88
CA LEU A 106 -37.20 -4.87 5.84
C LEU A 106 -36.13 -3.91 6.39
N GLN A 107 -35.90 -2.80 5.70
CA GLN A 107 -35.00 -1.70 6.06
C GLN A 107 -33.57 -2.10 6.49
N PRO A 108 -32.84 -2.86 5.65
CA PRO A 108 -31.49 -3.28 5.95
C PRO A 108 -30.53 -2.10 6.22
N VAL A 109 -29.61 -2.32 7.16
CA VAL A 109 -28.78 -1.29 7.79
C VAL A 109 -27.50 -0.91 7.02
N PHE A 110 -27.36 -1.31 5.75
CA PHE A 110 -26.12 -1.11 4.96
C PHE A 110 -26.23 -0.04 3.85
N SER A 111 -25.08 0.53 3.44
CA SER A 111 -25.02 1.69 2.54
C SER A 111 -25.19 1.34 1.05
N PRO A 112 -26.18 1.92 0.33
CA PRO A 112 -26.45 1.63 -1.08
C PRO A 112 -25.44 2.29 -2.05
N ARG A 113 -24.66 3.28 -1.59
CA ARG A 113 -23.66 3.95 -2.45
C ARG A 113 -22.48 3.05 -2.82
N GLY A 114 -22.08 2.15 -1.92
CA GLY A 114 -20.98 1.20 -2.11
C GLY A 114 -21.18 0.31 -3.35
N VAL A 115 -22.43 0.03 -3.64
CA VAL A 115 -22.84 -0.91 -4.65
C VAL A 115 -22.91 -0.26 -6.02
N LEU A 116 -23.53 0.93 -6.12
CA LEU A 116 -23.57 1.70 -7.37
C LEU A 116 -22.19 1.77 -8.02
N MET A 117 -21.16 2.03 -7.21
CA MET A 117 -19.77 2.12 -7.65
C MET A 117 -19.24 0.81 -8.24
N ARG A 118 -19.64 -0.34 -7.70
CA ARG A 118 -19.18 -1.68 -8.12
C ARG A 118 -19.83 -2.14 -9.42
N VAL A 119 -21.14 -1.90 -9.57
CA VAL A 119 -21.90 -2.36 -10.74
C VAL A 119 -21.83 -1.44 -11.96
N GLY A 120 -21.01 -0.38 -11.90
CA GLY A 120 -20.75 0.45 -13.08
C GLY A 120 -21.49 1.79 -13.13
N PHE A 121 -22.24 2.18 -12.09
CA PHE A 121 -23.07 3.38 -12.15
C PHE A 121 -22.24 4.66 -11.92
N PRO A 122 -22.51 5.72 -12.71
CA PRO A 122 -21.77 6.97 -12.64
C PRO A 122 -22.20 7.83 -11.44
N VAL A 123 -21.77 7.45 -10.23
CA VAL A 123 -22.04 8.18 -8.98
C VAL A 123 -20.91 9.10 -8.57
N LYS A 124 -21.26 10.22 -7.92
CA LYS A 124 -20.28 11.13 -7.29
C LYS A 124 -19.90 10.64 -5.91
N ILE A 125 -18.62 10.44 -5.68
CA ILE A 125 -18.05 9.86 -4.46
C ILE A 125 -16.86 10.67 -3.97
N ASN A 126 -16.61 10.65 -2.67
CA ASN A 126 -15.38 11.22 -2.14
C ASN A 126 -14.23 10.22 -2.37
N CYS A 127 -13.17 10.70 -3.00
CA CYS A 127 -11.99 9.91 -3.30
C CYS A 127 -10.82 10.28 -2.39
N LYS A 128 -9.85 9.38 -2.30
CA LYS A 128 -8.54 9.62 -1.71
C LYS A 128 -7.48 9.49 -2.80
N VAL A 129 -6.49 10.37 -2.74
CA VAL A 129 -5.24 10.23 -3.49
C VAL A 129 -4.19 9.73 -2.51
N LEU A 130 -3.66 8.52 -2.73
CA LEU A 130 -2.60 7.93 -1.92
C LEU A 130 -1.30 7.98 -2.72
N ILE A 131 -0.20 8.41 -2.09
CA ILE A 131 1.10 8.56 -2.75
C ILE A 131 2.10 7.68 -2.00
N TYR A 132 2.79 6.81 -2.73
CA TYR A 132 3.84 5.97 -2.19
C TYR A 132 5.12 6.17 -3.00
N LYS A 133 6.21 6.53 -2.34
CA LYS A 133 7.55 6.53 -2.91
C LYS A 133 8.08 5.10 -2.94
N THR A 134 8.55 4.66 -4.09
CA THR A 134 9.23 3.35 -4.22
C THR A 134 10.68 3.41 -3.72
N ASN A 135 11.35 2.26 -3.77
CA ASN A 135 12.77 2.09 -3.46
C ASN A 135 13.68 2.12 -4.71
N LYS A 136 13.16 2.56 -5.88
CA LYS A 136 13.96 2.72 -7.11
C LYS A 136 15.04 3.81 -6.92
N ALA A 137 16.10 3.74 -7.74
CA ALA A 137 17.24 4.66 -7.65
C ALA A 137 16.85 6.12 -7.91
N PHE A 138 16.00 6.35 -8.91
CA PHE A 138 15.38 7.64 -9.20
C PHE A 138 14.04 7.77 -8.50
N LEU A 139 13.54 9.00 -8.37
CA LEU A 139 12.26 9.23 -7.71
C LEU A 139 11.13 8.63 -8.54
N THR A 140 10.55 7.56 -8.01
CA THR A 140 9.35 6.96 -8.57
C THR A 140 8.25 6.97 -7.51
N LEU A 141 7.09 7.51 -7.88
CA LEU A 141 5.90 7.56 -7.03
C LEU A 141 4.81 6.69 -7.65
N HIS A 142 4.16 5.86 -6.83
CA HIS A 142 2.88 5.24 -7.17
C HIS A 142 1.76 6.09 -6.57
N VAL A 143 0.93 6.66 -7.43
CA VAL A 143 -0.17 7.56 -7.07
C VAL A 143 -1.50 6.86 -7.37
N TYR A 144 -2.20 6.47 -6.31
CA TYR A 144 -3.49 5.78 -6.39
C TYR A 144 -4.63 6.78 -6.23
N LEU A 145 -5.63 6.72 -7.12
CA LEU A 145 -6.91 7.39 -6.95
C LEU A 145 -7.98 6.35 -6.58
N ILE A 146 -8.42 6.35 -5.33
CA ILE A 146 -9.37 5.35 -4.83
C ILE A 146 -10.63 5.98 -4.22
N PRO A 147 -11.76 5.26 -4.23
CA PRO A 147 -12.90 5.59 -3.36
C PRO A 147 -12.51 5.60 -1.89
N ARG A 148 -13.26 6.33 -1.05
CA ARG A 148 -13.07 6.33 0.41
C ARG A 148 -13.53 5.00 1.02
N ASP A 149 -12.66 4.00 0.95
CA ASP A 149 -12.85 2.66 1.47
C ASP A 149 -11.66 2.31 2.40
N PRO A 150 -11.88 2.17 3.72
CA PRO A 150 -10.81 1.83 4.67
C PRO A 150 -10.14 0.48 4.40
N ALA A 151 -10.90 -0.54 3.98
CA ALA A 151 -10.38 -1.87 3.72
C ALA A 151 -9.46 -1.83 2.49
N LEU A 152 -9.90 -1.20 1.40
CA LEU A 152 -9.07 -1.00 0.21
C LEU A 152 -7.81 -0.19 0.51
N GLN A 153 -7.94 0.89 1.27
CA GLN A 153 -6.79 1.69 1.70
C GLN A 153 -5.78 0.86 2.51
N GLN A 154 -6.26 -0.01 3.41
CA GLN A 154 -5.40 -0.87 4.21
C GLN A 154 -4.70 -1.92 3.35
N THR A 155 -5.39 -2.51 2.36
CA THR A 155 -4.80 -3.45 1.39
C THR A 155 -3.65 -2.80 0.61
N ILE A 156 -3.86 -1.61 0.06
CA ILE A 156 -2.81 -0.86 -0.66
C ILE A 156 -1.65 -0.53 0.27
N LYS A 157 -1.95 -0.06 1.49
CA LYS A 157 -0.93 0.25 2.50
C LYS A 157 -0.08 -0.97 2.85
N ASN A 158 -0.69 -2.12 3.10
CA ASN A 158 0.02 -3.36 3.41
C ASN A 158 0.92 -3.80 2.26
N ARG A 159 0.42 -3.74 1.02
CA ARG A 159 1.22 -4.05 -0.18
C ARG A 159 2.42 -3.10 -0.29
N ALA A 160 2.19 -1.80 -0.19
CA ALA A 160 3.26 -0.80 -0.24
C ALA A 160 4.33 -1.05 0.85
N LEU A 161 3.91 -1.31 2.09
CA LEU A 161 4.83 -1.62 3.19
C LEU A 161 5.62 -2.91 2.93
N SER A 162 4.99 -3.96 2.39
CA SER A 162 5.68 -5.21 2.04
C SER A 162 6.74 -5.03 0.95
N SER A 163 6.57 -4.04 0.08
CA SER A 163 7.55 -3.66 -0.94
C SER A 163 8.57 -2.61 -0.47
N GLY A 164 8.53 -2.21 0.81
CA GLY A 164 9.43 -1.19 1.38
C GLY A 164 9.12 0.24 0.94
N TYR A 165 7.93 0.50 0.40
CA TYR A 165 7.54 1.81 -0.09
C TYR A 165 7.17 2.74 1.08
N LYS A 166 7.38 4.04 0.88
CA LYS A 166 7.13 5.07 1.90
C LYS A 166 5.94 5.93 1.51
N SER A 167 4.96 6.05 2.39
CA SER A 167 3.80 6.90 2.15
C SER A 167 4.17 8.38 2.22
N ILE A 168 3.72 9.17 1.25
CA ILE A 168 3.79 10.63 1.27
C ILE A 168 2.38 11.16 1.55
N PRO A 169 2.04 11.54 2.79
CA PRO A 169 0.69 11.98 3.13
C PRO A 169 0.40 13.34 2.48
N LYS A 170 -0.72 13.43 1.76
CA LYS A 170 -1.26 14.69 1.21
C LYS A 170 -2.77 14.78 1.46
N PRO A 171 -3.31 16.00 1.63
CA PRO A 171 -4.76 16.19 1.74
C PRO A 171 -5.47 15.67 0.49
N TYR A 172 -6.63 15.05 0.66
CA TYR A 172 -7.42 14.46 -0.42
C TYR A 172 -8.20 15.52 -1.23
N PRO A 173 -8.80 15.15 -2.38
CA PRO A 173 -9.74 16.02 -3.09
C PRO A 173 -10.94 16.40 -2.21
N GLU A 174 -11.30 17.69 -2.19
CA GLU A 174 -12.44 18.20 -1.40
C GLU A 174 -13.78 17.91 -2.07
N LYS A 175 -13.82 17.98 -3.40
CA LYS A 175 -15.02 17.74 -4.19
C LYS A 175 -15.16 16.25 -4.51
N SER A 176 -16.41 15.80 -4.55
CA SER A 176 -16.73 14.46 -5.00
C SER A 176 -16.39 14.28 -6.48
N LEU A 177 -15.79 13.15 -6.81
CA LEU A 177 -15.43 12.74 -8.16
C LEU A 177 -16.43 11.71 -8.67
N LYS A 178 -16.66 11.69 -9.97
CA LYS A 178 -17.64 10.80 -10.58
C LYS A 178 -16.99 9.48 -11.00
N MET A 179 -17.59 8.37 -10.57
CA MET A 179 -17.18 7.04 -11.01
C MET A 179 -17.27 6.92 -12.53
N HIS A 180 -16.36 6.13 -13.10
CA HIS A 180 -16.19 5.88 -14.52
C HIS A 180 -15.75 7.08 -15.38
N ASP A 181 -15.59 8.26 -14.78
CA ASP A 181 -14.88 9.35 -15.44
C ASP A 181 -13.39 9.01 -15.56
N ARG A 182 -12.75 9.63 -16.55
CA ARG A 182 -11.33 9.47 -16.81
C ARG A 182 -10.55 10.66 -16.28
N PHE A 183 -9.44 10.38 -15.64
CA PHE A 183 -8.56 11.36 -15.02
C PHE A 183 -7.17 11.30 -15.66
N ILE A 184 -6.45 12.41 -15.60
CA ILE A 184 -5.06 12.56 -16.03
C ILE A 184 -4.28 13.11 -14.83
N LEU A 185 -3.10 12.56 -14.56
CA LEU A 185 -2.17 13.09 -13.58
C LEU A 185 -1.02 13.79 -14.30
N THR A 186 -0.68 15.00 -13.88
CA THR A 186 0.45 15.77 -14.43
C THR A 186 1.37 16.22 -13.31
N ALA A 187 2.67 16.29 -13.57
CA ALA A 187 3.65 16.93 -12.71
C ALA A 187 4.18 18.22 -13.38
N ASP A 188 4.44 19.28 -12.62
CA ASP A 188 5.02 20.54 -13.14
C ASP A 188 6.56 20.55 -13.05
N VAL A 189 7.19 19.46 -13.50
CA VAL A 189 8.64 19.35 -13.66
C VAL A 189 8.94 18.71 -15.01
N ASP A 190 9.87 19.29 -15.76
CA ASP A 190 10.10 18.94 -17.17
C ASP A 190 10.61 17.50 -17.38
N SER A 191 11.28 16.94 -16.37
CA SER A 191 11.79 15.55 -16.38
C SER A 191 10.79 14.52 -15.88
N ALA A 192 9.54 14.91 -15.59
CA ALA A 192 8.53 13.97 -15.11
C ALA A 192 7.91 13.17 -16.26
N GLU A 193 7.95 11.85 -16.11
CA GLU A 193 7.19 10.91 -16.91
C GLU A 193 6.05 10.35 -16.07
N VAL A 194 4.83 10.40 -16.60
CA VAL A 194 3.63 9.90 -15.90
C VAL A 194 2.97 8.83 -16.74
N TYR A 195 2.86 7.62 -16.19
CA TYR A 195 2.22 6.47 -16.82
C TYR A 195 1.17 5.84 -15.91
N PRO A 196 0.01 5.41 -16.41
CA PRO A 196 -0.49 5.65 -17.76
C PRO A 196 -0.97 7.09 -17.93
N GLU A 197 -1.11 7.55 -19.18
CA GLU A 197 -1.57 8.91 -19.50
C GLU A 197 -2.94 9.23 -18.89
N LYS A 198 -3.83 8.23 -18.86
CA LYS A 198 -5.22 8.40 -18.42
C LYS A 198 -5.71 7.16 -17.67
N LEU A 199 -6.30 7.35 -16.49
CA LEU A 199 -6.99 6.27 -15.75
C LEU A 199 -8.48 6.53 -15.65
N LYS A 200 -9.27 5.45 -15.78
CA LYS A 200 -10.69 5.46 -15.46
C LYS A 200 -10.87 5.22 -13.97
N LEU A 201 -11.59 6.09 -13.27
CA LEU A 201 -11.95 5.86 -11.87
C LEU A 201 -12.94 4.68 -11.81
N ILE A 202 -12.45 3.53 -11.37
CA ILE A 202 -13.24 2.32 -11.16
C ILE A 202 -13.08 1.84 -9.73
N TYR A 203 -14.00 1.00 -9.27
CA TYR A 203 -13.85 0.29 -8.03
C TYR A 203 -13.20 -1.07 -8.34
N ASP A 204 -11.89 -1.17 -8.13
CA ASP A 204 -11.19 -2.45 -8.08
C ASP A 204 -10.61 -2.63 -6.69
N SER A 205 -11.18 -3.57 -5.94
CA SER A 205 -10.80 -3.82 -4.56
C SER A 205 -9.64 -4.80 -4.43
N ARG A 206 -9.24 -5.50 -5.50
CA ARG A 206 -8.16 -6.51 -5.47
C ARG A 206 -6.85 -5.90 -5.97
N ASP A 207 -6.93 -5.16 -7.06
CA ASP A 207 -5.75 -4.60 -7.73
C ASP A 207 -6.03 -3.22 -8.34
N PRO A 208 -6.24 -2.19 -7.51
CA PRO A 208 -6.49 -0.84 -7.99
C PRO A 208 -5.28 -0.33 -8.78
N ASN A 209 -5.55 0.14 -9.99
CA ASN A 209 -4.53 0.72 -10.85
C ASN A 209 -4.00 2.06 -10.27
N PHE A 210 -2.81 2.48 -10.68
CA PHE A 210 -2.13 3.67 -10.19
C PHE A 210 -1.38 4.38 -11.31
N TYR A 211 -1.06 5.65 -11.09
CA TYR A 211 -0.08 6.36 -11.90
C TYR A 211 1.31 6.11 -11.33
N GLU A 212 2.23 5.62 -12.15
CA GLU A 212 3.67 5.74 -11.92
C GLU A 212 4.11 7.15 -12.36
N VAL A 213 4.69 7.90 -11.43
CA VAL A 213 5.36 9.17 -11.72
C VAL A 213 6.85 8.96 -11.53
N PHE A 214 7.61 9.03 -12.61
CA PHE A 214 9.05 8.95 -12.62
C PHE A 214 9.65 10.34 -12.77
N VAL A 215 10.63 10.68 -11.95
CA VAL A 215 11.43 11.91 -12.05
C VAL A 215 12.88 11.53 -11.82
N GLU A 216 13.72 11.72 -12.84
CA GLU A 216 15.12 11.31 -12.80
C GLU A 216 15.90 12.09 -11.73
N ASN A 217 15.82 13.42 -11.76
CA ASN A 217 16.56 14.31 -10.87
C ASN A 217 15.64 15.36 -10.22
N PRO A 218 14.86 14.99 -9.18
CA PRO A 218 13.96 15.92 -8.48
C PRO A 218 14.76 16.76 -7.47
N ASP A 219 15.57 17.68 -7.97
CA ASP A 219 16.37 18.59 -7.16
C ASP A 219 15.54 19.73 -6.53
N SER A 220 14.22 19.77 -6.78
CA SER A 220 13.32 20.84 -6.38
C SER A 220 11.91 20.33 -6.03
N ASN A 221 11.13 21.19 -5.36
CA ASN A 221 9.72 20.90 -5.10
C ASN A 221 8.95 20.93 -6.43
N PHE A 222 8.02 20.01 -6.61
CA PHE A 222 7.09 20.00 -7.74
C PHE A 222 5.66 19.77 -7.27
N LYS A 223 4.69 19.90 -8.13
CA LYS A 223 3.25 19.73 -7.88
C LYS A 223 2.72 18.61 -8.75
N LEU A 224 1.94 17.75 -8.12
CA LEU A 224 1.07 16.82 -8.82
C LEU A 224 -0.31 17.45 -8.98
N THR A 225 -0.87 17.38 -10.18
CA THR A 225 -2.22 17.84 -10.47
C THR A 225 -3.02 16.73 -11.15
N LEU A 226 -4.12 16.32 -10.50
CA LEU A 226 -5.12 15.44 -11.06
C LEU A 226 -6.20 16.27 -11.76
N LYS A 227 -6.50 15.93 -13.00
CA LYS A 227 -7.44 16.66 -13.87
C LYS A 227 -8.47 15.70 -14.45
N ASN A 228 -9.67 16.20 -14.72
CA ASN A 228 -10.64 15.58 -15.60
C ASN A 228 -11.00 16.55 -16.74
N GLU A 229 -12.02 16.22 -17.53
CA GLU A 229 -12.48 17.08 -18.64
C GLU A 229 -12.95 18.47 -18.20
N SER A 230 -13.35 18.63 -16.94
CA SER A 230 -13.74 19.92 -16.36
C SER A 230 -12.56 20.73 -15.80
N GLY A 231 -11.35 20.19 -15.85
CA GLY A 231 -10.14 20.85 -15.37
C GLY A 231 -9.55 20.21 -14.10
N PRO A 232 -8.73 20.95 -13.32
CA PRO A 232 -8.03 20.42 -12.16
C PRO A 232 -9.00 20.15 -11.01
N VAL A 233 -8.94 18.93 -10.46
CA VAL A 233 -9.76 18.50 -9.31
C VAL A 233 -8.96 18.35 -8.03
N TRP A 234 -7.63 18.24 -8.14
CA TRP A 234 -6.72 18.15 -7.00
C TRP A 234 -5.31 18.57 -7.43
N THR A 235 -4.69 19.48 -6.68
CA THR A 235 -3.29 19.89 -6.89
C THR A 235 -2.58 19.94 -5.55
N ARG A 236 -1.43 19.29 -5.42
CA ARG A 236 -0.60 19.33 -4.20
C ARG A 236 0.88 19.35 -4.52
N ALA A 237 1.63 20.13 -3.76
CA ALA A 237 3.09 20.15 -3.81
C ALA A 237 3.67 18.90 -3.14
N ILE A 238 4.60 18.26 -3.84
CA ILE A 238 5.54 17.25 -3.38
C ILE A 238 6.84 17.99 -3.07
N ARG A 239 7.13 18.14 -1.79
CA ARG A 239 8.32 18.83 -1.31
C ARG A 239 9.50 17.89 -1.35
N ARG A 240 10.70 18.45 -1.54
CA ARG A 240 11.96 17.71 -1.53
C ARG A 240 12.09 16.79 -0.32
N ASP A 241 11.76 17.33 0.84
CA ASP A 241 11.84 16.62 2.12
C ASP A 241 10.80 15.50 2.26
N ASP A 242 9.74 15.49 1.45
CA ASP A 242 8.72 14.43 1.48
C ASP A 242 9.25 13.11 0.90
N TYR A 243 10.20 13.18 -0.04
CA TYR A 243 10.77 12.02 -0.73
C TYR A 243 12.26 11.83 -0.47
N LEU A 244 12.96 12.83 0.04
CA LEU A 244 14.27 12.64 0.63
C LEU A 244 14.15 11.88 1.95
N ASN A 245 15.01 10.88 2.10
CA ASN A 245 14.83 9.83 3.08
C ASN A 245 15.44 10.26 4.43
N THR A 246 14.76 11.10 5.22
CA THR A 246 15.34 11.67 6.46
C THR A 246 15.73 10.62 7.51
N ASP A 247 15.16 9.41 7.45
CA ASP A 247 15.48 8.31 8.39
C ASP A 247 16.43 7.22 7.84
N VAL A 248 16.76 7.24 6.55
CA VAL A 248 17.72 6.28 5.97
C VAL A 248 19.03 6.99 5.58
N SER A 249 18.98 8.28 5.30
CA SER A 249 20.20 9.07 5.03
C SER A 249 21.05 9.28 6.27
N LYS A 250 20.55 9.06 7.51
CA LYS A 250 21.33 9.16 8.74
C LYS A 250 22.12 7.89 9.10
N VAL A 251 21.67 6.73 8.65
CA VAL A 251 22.29 5.42 8.98
C VAL A 251 23.01 4.81 7.79
N ALA A 252 22.60 5.10 6.55
CA ALA A 252 23.18 4.47 5.36
C ALA A 252 24.65 4.87 5.12
N TYR A 253 25.00 6.16 5.06
CA TYR A 253 26.37 6.56 4.69
C TYR A 253 27.40 6.25 5.78
N ASP A 254 27.01 6.33 7.06
CA ASP A 254 27.88 5.91 8.16
C ASP A 254 28.13 4.40 8.15
N THR A 255 27.07 3.61 7.90
CA THR A 255 27.18 2.15 7.75
C THR A 255 28.03 1.81 6.52
N GLU A 256 27.91 2.55 5.43
CA GLU A 256 28.67 2.33 4.20
C GLU A 256 30.15 2.66 4.37
N LEU A 257 30.47 3.80 4.99
CA LEU A 257 31.86 4.12 5.37
C LEU A 257 32.43 3.09 6.35
N SER A 258 31.61 2.59 7.28
CA SER A 258 32.01 1.48 8.16
C SER A 258 32.37 0.23 7.38
N ARG A 259 31.52 -0.14 6.42
CA ARG A 259 31.66 -1.35 5.60
C ARG A 259 32.91 -1.28 4.74
N VAL A 260 33.18 -0.14 4.10
CA VAL A 260 34.33 0.02 3.18
C VAL A 260 35.62 0.39 3.88
N ARG A 261 35.60 0.71 5.19
CA ARG A 261 36.77 1.19 5.96
C ARG A 261 38.03 0.36 5.75
N PHE A 262 37.90 -0.96 5.76
CA PHE A 262 39.02 -1.87 5.57
C PHE A 262 39.58 -1.83 4.15
N GLY A 263 38.71 -1.94 3.14
CA GLY A 263 39.10 -1.89 1.74
C GLY A 263 39.71 -0.55 1.34
N PHE A 264 39.12 0.55 1.83
CA PHE A 264 39.61 1.90 1.62
C PHE A 264 41.03 2.04 2.18
N ALA A 265 41.27 1.63 3.42
CA ALA A 265 42.58 1.74 4.04
C ALA A 265 43.67 0.90 3.34
N GLN A 266 43.29 -0.21 2.72
CA GLN A 266 44.23 -1.03 1.96
C GLN A 266 44.61 -0.39 0.61
N ARG A 267 43.65 0.23 -0.09
CA ARG A 267 43.80 0.55 -1.52
C ARG A 267 43.99 2.04 -1.82
N VAL A 268 43.49 2.93 -0.97
CA VAL A 268 43.59 4.37 -1.21
C VAL A 268 45.05 4.81 -1.28
N SER A 269 45.37 5.69 -2.24
CA SER A 269 46.69 6.29 -2.38
C SER A 269 46.91 7.42 -1.37
N ARG A 270 48.17 7.83 -1.14
CA ARG A 270 48.44 8.95 -0.22
C ARG A 270 47.93 10.28 -0.78
N GLU A 271 47.97 10.40 -2.10
CA GLU A 271 47.53 11.55 -2.88
C GLU A 271 46.02 11.76 -2.71
N VAL A 272 45.23 10.69 -2.87
CA VAL A 272 43.77 10.75 -2.67
C VAL A 272 43.42 11.05 -1.21
N ILE A 273 44.15 10.50 -0.23
CA ILE A 273 43.93 10.87 1.18
C ILE A 273 44.12 12.38 1.40
N ASN A 274 45.20 12.97 0.87
CA ASN A 274 45.47 14.39 1.05
C ASN A 274 44.42 15.26 0.34
N GLN A 275 44.02 14.89 -0.88
CA GLN A 275 42.95 15.58 -1.60
C GLN A 275 41.63 15.53 -0.82
N LEU A 276 41.27 14.37 -0.27
CA LEU A 276 40.07 14.24 0.57
C LEU A 276 40.15 15.06 1.86
N LEU A 277 41.33 15.17 2.47
CA LEU A 277 41.52 16.04 3.64
C LEU A 277 41.27 17.51 3.28
N ASP A 278 41.77 17.96 2.14
CA ASP A 278 41.57 19.33 1.67
C ASP A 278 40.10 19.59 1.32
N ASP A 279 39.48 18.70 0.52
CA ASP A 279 38.07 18.79 0.12
C ASP A 279 37.13 18.84 1.31
N LEU A 280 37.37 17.99 2.33
CA LEU A 280 36.55 17.95 3.54
C LEU A 280 36.79 19.16 4.45
N SER A 281 37.96 19.79 4.39
CA SER A 281 38.25 21.01 5.16
C SER A 281 37.58 22.22 4.51
N GLU A 282 37.63 22.31 3.16
CA GLU A 282 36.89 23.32 2.39
C GLU A 282 35.38 23.23 2.65
N ASP A 283 34.87 22.01 2.78
CA ASP A 283 33.47 21.73 3.10
C ASP A 283 33.07 21.97 4.57
N GLY A 284 34.02 22.36 5.42
CA GLY A 284 33.84 22.58 6.86
C GLY A 284 33.57 21.31 7.68
N VAL A 285 33.89 20.13 7.13
CA VAL A 285 33.71 18.84 7.82
C VAL A 285 34.83 18.57 8.82
N LEU A 286 36.07 18.92 8.45
CA LEU A 286 37.25 18.84 9.29
C LEU A 286 37.68 20.26 9.69
N ASN A 287 38.08 20.45 10.94
CA ASN A 287 38.79 21.65 11.35
C ASN A 287 40.31 21.50 11.14
N ASP A 288 41.03 22.61 11.25
CA ASP A 288 42.48 22.66 11.03
C ASP A 288 43.23 21.70 11.97
N GLU A 289 42.82 21.58 13.23
CA GLU A 289 43.45 20.66 14.18
C GLU A 289 43.21 19.18 13.82
N GLU A 290 42.02 18.81 13.37
CA GLU A 290 41.67 17.45 12.95
C GLU A 290 42.40 17.06 11.66
N ARG A 291 42.47 17.98 10.70
CA ARG A 291 43.23 17.81 9.46
C ARG A 291 44.70 17.56 9.75
N GLU A 292 45.33 18.43 10.55
CA GLU A 292 46.74 18.29 10.92
C GLU A 292 46.99 17.04 11.77
N SER A 293 46.08 16.69 12.70
CA SER A 293 46.19 15.46 13.50
C SER A 293 46.17 14.21 12.63
N ILE A 294 45.27 14.13 11.64
CA ILE A 294 45.19 12.99 10.71
C ILE A 294 46.44 12.93 9.83
N ALA A 295 46.91 14.08 9.35
CA ALA A 295 48.11 14.20 8.53
C ALA A 295 49.39 13.82 9.32
N GLN A 296 49.55 14.27 10.56
CA GLN A 296 50.83 14.19 11.28
C GLN A 296 50.95 12.96 12.20
N ARG A 297 49.87 12.50 12.85
CA ARG A 297 49.97 11.46 13.92
C ARG A 297 50.02 10.01 13.44
N ASN A 298 49.81 9.74 12.16
CA ASN A 298 49.65 8.39 11.63
C ASN A 298 50.87 7.95 10.80
N ASN A 299 51.59 6.93 11.27
CA ASN A 299 52.86 6.45 10.70
C ASN A 299 52.71 5.71 9.36
N THR A 300 51.51 5.20 9.02
CA THR A 300 51.26 4.48 7.76
C THR A 300 50.08 5.07 6.98
N ARG A 301 50.07 4.82 5.66
CA ARG A 301 48.97 5.21 4.75
C ARG A 301 47.63 4.63 5.22
N ALA A 302 47.63 3.36 5.63
CA ALA A 302 46.43 2.67 6.09
C ALA A 302 45.90 3.24 7.40
N ASP A 303 46.80 3.64 8.33
CA ASP A 303 46.39 4.27 9.58
C ASP A 303 45.78 5.65 9.33
N ARG A 304 46.37 6.44 8.43
CA ARG A 304 45.80 7.73 7.98
C ARG A 304 44.39 7.56 7.41
N ALA A 305 44.22 6.61 6.50
CA ALA A 305 42.94 6.31 5.88
C ALA A 305 41.88 5.86 6.91
N ARG A 306 42.27 5.01 7.88
CA ARG A 306 41.38 4.58 8.97
C ARG A 306 40.99 5.74 9.88
N CYS A 307 41.94 6.62 10.19
CA CYS A 307 41.72 7.79 11.02
C CYS A 307 40.78 8.79 10.34
N LEU A 308 40.98 9.06 9.04
CA LEU A 308 40.11 9.91 8.23
C LEU A 308 38.66 9.43 8.27
N ILE A 309 38.41 8.15 7.93
CA ILE A 309 37.06 7.59 7.97
C ILE A 309 36.45 7.71 9.37
N GLU A 310 37.20 7.38 10.41
CA GLU A 310 36.69 7.40 11.77
C GLU A 310 36.31 8.82 12.24
N THR A 311 37.13 9.81 11.93
CA THR A 311 36.85 11.21 12.26
C THR A 311 35.60 11.71 11.53
N VAL A 312 35.50 11.45 10.22
CA VAL A 312 34.33 11.84 9.42
C VAL A 312 33.06 11.18 9.96
N ARG A 313 33.11 9.88 10.29
CA ARG A 313 31.97 9.15 10.85
C ARG A 313 31.46 9.74 12.16
N ARG A 314 32.37 10.14 13.06
CA ARG A 314 31.99 10.78 14.34
C ARG A 314 31.29 12.14 14.16
N LYS A 315 31.53 12.83 13.05
CA LYS A 315 30.84 14.08 12.69
C LYS A 315 29.40 13.85 12.21
N GLY A 316 29.06 12.62 11.85
CA GLY A 316 27.70 12.20 11.49
C GLY A 316 27.47 12.08 9.98
N CYS A 317 26.24 11.74 9.61
CA CYS A 317 25.97 11.20 8.28
C CYS A 317 26.16 12.18 7.11
N GLU A 318 25.95 13.48 7.31
CA GLU A 318 26.24 14.48 6.27
C GLU A 318 27.74 14.55 5.96
N ALA A 319 28.60 14.43 6.97
CA ALA A 319 30.04 14.32 6.79
C ALA A 319 30.39 13.03 6.03
N SER A 320 29.77 11.90 6.41
CA SER A 320 29.96 10.62 5.73
C SER A 320 29.52 10.66 4.26
N ARG A 321 28.43 11.36 3.95
CA ARG A 321 27.94 11.57 2.58
C ARG A 321 28.93 12.41 1.76
N LYS A 322 29.41 13.52 2.31
CA LYS A 322 30.41 14.39 1.66
C LYS A 322 31.70 13.61 1.34
N MET A 323 32.19 12.80 2.29
CA MET A 323 33.35 11.94 2.06
C MET A 323 33.16 10.94 0.92
N ILE A 324 32.00 10.26 0.84
CA ILE A 324 31.71 9.33 -0.26
C ILE A 324 31.64 10.06 -1.61
N SER A 325 31.02 11.25 -1.63
CA SER A 325 30.91 12.08 -2.83
C SER A 325 32.30 12.52 -3.34
N HIS A 326 33.16 13.00 -2.45
CA HIS A 326 34.52 13.40 -2.80
C HIS A 326 35.36 12.21 -3.24
N LEU A 327 35.24 11.05 -2.58
CA LEU A 327 35.93 9.83 -3.00
C LEU A 327 35.52 9.40 -4.41
N GLN A 328 34.22 9.45 -4.74
CA GLN A 328 33.72 9.18 -6.08
C GLN A 328 34.30 10.14 -7.13
N SER A 329 34.38 11.43 -6.79
CA SER A 329 34.92 12.45 -7.69
C SER A 329 36.44 12.34 -7.88
N ARG A 330 37.19 11.98 -6.84
CA ARG A 330 38.66 11.93 -6.85
C ARG A 330 39.20 10.60 -7.38
N ASP A 331 38.51 9.50 -7.09
CA ASP A 331 38.92 8.16 -7.50
C ASP A 331 37.70 7.25 -7.73
N GLN A 332 37.08 7.42 -8.89
CA GLN A 332 35.92 6.63 -9.32
C GLN A 332 36.24 5.13 -9.43
N THR A 333 37.46 4.77 -9.80
CA THR A 333 37.91 3.38 -9.91
C THR A 333 37.92 2.72 -8.54
N LEU A 334 38.55 3.36 -7.55
CA LEU A 334 38.55 2.90 -6.17
C LEU A 334 37.13 2.85 -5.57
N SER A 335 36.30 3.85 -5.84
CA SER A 335 34.90 3.85 -5.39
C SER A 335 34.15 2.62 -5.91
N THR A 336 34.33 2.29 -7.18
CA THR A 336 33.69 1.12 -7.82
C THR A 336 34.20 -0.18 -7.21
N GLU A 337 35.51 -0.30 -7.01
CA GLU A 337 36.15 -1.44 -6.36
C GLU A 337 35.70 -1.68 -4.90
N LEU A 338 35.37 -0.60 -4.18
CA LEU A 338 34.84 -0.66 -2.81
C LEU A 338 33.34 -0.99 -2.77
N GLY A 339 32.69 -1.09 -3.94
CA GLY A 339 31.25 -1.31 -4.04
C GLY A 339 30.44 -0.13 -3.50
N LEU A 340 30.94 1.10 -3.67
CA LEU A 340 30.18 2.33 -3.45
C LEU A 340 29.43 2.62 -4.76
N LEU A 341 28.11 2.39 -4.77
CA LEU A 341 27.26 2.45 -5.96
C LEU A 341 27.54 3.71 -6.79
N SER A 342 28.10 3.49 -7.99
CA SER A 342 28.19 4.47 -9.05
C SER A 342 26.83 4.55 -9.73
N GLY A 343 26.16 5.70 -9.62
CA GLY A 343 25.01 5.96 -10.46
C GLY A 343 25.46 6.14 -11.90
N ARG A 344 25.27 5.14 -12.78
CA ARG A 344 25.06 5.24 -14.24
C ARG A 344 24.80 3.85 -14.89
N PRO A 345 24.13 3.78 -16.06
CA PRO A 345 23.00 2.87 -16.29
C PRO A 345 23.28 1.80 -17.37
N VAL A 346 22.37 0.81 -17.47
CA VAL A 346 22.06 0.06 -18.70
C VAL A 346 20.57 0.20 -18.95
#